data_AF-A0A059LAT6-F1
#
_entry.id   AF-A0A059LAT6-F1
#
_cell.length_a   1.000
_cell.length_b   1.000
_cell.length_c   1.000
_cell.angle_alpha   90.00
_cell.angle_beta   90.00
_cell.angle_gamma   90.00
#
_symmetry.space_group_name_H-M   'P 1'
#
loop_
_entity.id
_entity.type
_entity.pdbx_description
1 polymer ?
#
loop_
_entity_poly.entity_id
_entity_poly.type
_entity_poly.pdbx_seq_one_letter_code
_entity_poly.pdbx_strand_id
1 'polypeptide(L)'
;MAFQTDATILLVVEKQSVFQQLLEERLWLVCPCILVTAKGMPDYATRAFVQSVQRAFPKLAVVGLVDWNPSGVAILAQYRFGSRDARSEA
;
A
#
# COMPACT_ATOMS: atom_id res chain seq x y z
N MET A 1 -10.59 17.15 4.20
CA MET A 1 -9.48 17.06 3.23
C MET A 1 -10.01 16.28 2.04
N ALA A 2 -10.12 16.89 0.86
CA ALA A 2 -10.57 16.19 -0.34
C ALA A 2 -9.34 15.61 -1.04
N PHE A 3 -9.25 14.28 -1.14
CA PHE A 3 -8.23 13.64 -1.95
C PHE A 3 -8.65 13.69 -3.43
N GLN A 4 -7.67 13.81 -4.33
CA GLN A 4 -7.87 13.71 -5.77
C GLN A 4 -6.80 12.79 -6.35
N THR A 5 -7.20 11.85 -7.21
CA THR A 5 -6.28 10.95 -7.92
C THR A 5 -6.95 10.38 -9.16
N ASP A 6 -6.14 10.13 -10.19
CA ASP A 6 -6.47 9.39 -11.41
C ASP A 6 -5.83 7.99 -11.41
N ALA A 7 -5.18 7.59 -10.31
CA ALA A 7 -4.56 6.29 -10.19
C ALA A 7 -5.59 5.16 -10.20
N THR A 8 -5.20 4.03 -10.77
CA THR A 8 -5.99 2.80 -10.81
C THR A 8 -5.56 1.80 -9.74
N ILE A 9 -4.30 1.89 -9.31
CA ILE A 9 -3.72 1.03 -8.29
C ILE A 9 -2.96 1.83 -7.23
N LEU A 10 -2.97 1.32 -6.00
CA LEU A 10 -2.04 1.71 -4.94
C LEU A 10 -1.06 0.54 -4.77
N LEU A 11 0.19 0.76 -5.19
CA LEU A 11 1.24 -0.24 -5.18
C LEU A 11 2.11 -0.05 -3.93
N VAL A 12 2.01 -1.00 -3.00
CA VAL A 12 2.84 -1.08 -1.80
C VAL A 12 4.10 -1.87 -2.11
N VAL A 13 5.27 -1.26 -1.95
CA VAL A 13 6.58 -1.87 -2.20
C VAL A 13 7.30 -2.05 -0.87
N GLU A 14 7.71 -3.28 -0.55
CA GLU A 14 8.41 -3.58 0.71
C GLU A 14 9.82 -3.00 0.74
N LYS A 15 10.58 -3.22 -0.35
CA LYS A 15 12.02 -2.95 -0.41
C LYS A 15 12.30 -1.57 -0.98
N GLN A 16 13.02 -0.75 -0.20
CA GLN A 16 13.34 0.64 -0.57
C GLN A 16 14.07 0.75 -1.91
N SER A 17 15.02 -0.15 -2.21
CA SER A 17 15.76 -0.11 -3.47
C SER A 17 14.86 -0.36 -4.69
N VAL A 18 13.93 -1.31 -4.58
CA VAL A 18 12.93 -1.58 -5.64
C VAL A 18 12.03 -0.37 -5.82
N PHE A 19 11.59 0.26 -4.73
CA PHE A 19 10.79 1.48 -4.80
C PHE A 19 11.53 2.61 -5.53
N GLN A 20 12.81 2.85 -5.19
CA GLN A 20 13.62 3.87 -5.87
C GLN A 20 13.77 3.57 -7.36
N GLN A 21 14.05 2.32 -7.72
CA GLN A 21 14.15 1.92 -9.12
C GLN A 21 12.84 2.18 -9.88
N LEU A 22 11.69 1.85 -9.30
CA LEU A 22 10.38 2.14 -9.92
C LEU A 22 10.08 3.65 -10.03
N LEU A 23 10.64 4.47 -9.13
CA LEU A 23 10.56 5.91 -9.24
C LEU A 23 11.39 6.44 -10.41
N GLU A 24 12.61 5.94 -10.57
CA GLU A 24 13.52 6.30 -11.66
C GLU A 24 12.92 5.95 -13.03
N GLU A 25 12.31 4.76 -13.12
CA GLU A 25 11.58 4.27 -14.30
C GLU A 25 10.23 4.99 -14.54
N ARG A 26 9.80 5.84 -13.59
CA ARG A 26 8.54 6.59 -13.64
C ARG A 26 7.33 5.69 -13.90
N LEU A 27 7.21 4.60 -13.13
CA LEU A 27 6.17 3.58 -13.32
C LEU A 27 4.75 4.17 -13.49
N TRP A 28 4.44 5.27 -12.81
CA TRP A 28 3.15 5.96 -12.88
C TRP A 28 2.78 6.45 -14.29
N LEU A 29 3.75 6.65 -15.19
CA LEU A 29 3.49 7.03 -16.59
C LEU A 29 3.01 5.84 -17.43
N VAL A 30 3.41 4.62 -17.07
CA VAL A 30 3.02 3.38 -17.77
C VAL A 30 1.75 2.80 -17.16
N CYS A 31 1.64 2.84 -15.83
CA CYS A 31 0.50 2.37 -15.08
C CYS A 31 0.13 3.44 -14.04
N PRO A 32 -1.01 4.16 -14.19
CA PRO A 32 -1.43 5.17 -13.23
C PRO A 32 -1.52 4.58 -11.82
N CYS A 33 -0.53 4.89 -10.98
CA CYS A 33 -0.36 4.25 -9.68
C CYS A 33 0.11 5.21 -8.60
N ILE A 34 -0.35 4.98 -7.38
CA ILE A 34 0.21 5.56 -6.15
C ILE A 34 1.25 4.59 -5.62
N LEU A 35 2.52 4.98 -5.63
CA LEU A 35 3.62 4.19 -5.06
C LEU A 35 3.75 4.50 -3.56
N VAL A 36 3.75 3.47 -2.74
CA VAL A 36 3.96 3.57 -1.28
C VAL A 36 5.05 2.59 -0.87
N THR A 37 5.99 3.01 -0.02
CA THR A 37 7.01 2.14 0.57
C THR A 37 6.89 2.13 2.08
N ALA A 38 7.02 0.94 2.68
CA ALA A 38 7.03 0.76 4.13
C ALA A 38 8.44 0.72 4.71
N LYS A 39 9.48 0.67 3.86
CA LYS A 39 10.88 0.39 4.27
C LYS A 39 10.99 -0.83 5.20
N GLY A 40 10.16 -1.85 5.00
CA GLY A 40 9.98 -2.99 5.91
C GLY A 40 8.60 -3.03 6.55
N MET A 41 8.54 -3.04 7.90
CA MET A 41 7.27 -3.16 8.63
C MET A 41 6.42 -1.89 8.50
N PRO A 42 5.12 -2.03 8.20
CA PRO A 42 4.24 -0.89 8.00
C PRO A 42 4.05 -0.10 9.30
N ASP A 43 4.51 1.15 9.31
CA ASP A 43 4.27 2.06 10.42
C ASP A 43 2.80 2.53 10.46
N TYR A 44 2.38 3.05 11.61
CA TYR A 44 1.00 3.49 11.82
C TYR A 44 0.55 4.58 10.84
N ALA A 45 1.43 5.52 10.49
CA ALA A 45 1.10 6.61 9.59
C ALA A 45 0.88 6.11 8.17
N THR A 46 1.75 5.21 7.68
CA THR A 46 1.60 4.60 6.35
C THR A 46 0.33 3.77 6.26
N ARG A 47 -0.03 3.03 7.31
CA ARG A 47 -1.31 2.30 7.39
C ARG A 47 -2.52 3.24 7.38
N ALA A 48 -2.49 4.31 8.18
CA ALA A 48 -3.57 5.29 8.24
C ALA A 48 -3.76 6.01 6.90
N PHE A 49 -2.65 6.30 6.19
CA PHE A 49 -2.68 6.87 4.85
C PHE A 49 -3.35 5.92 3.85
N VAL A 50 -2.90 4.67 3.76
CA VAL A 50 -3.49 3.68 2.84
C VAL A 50 -4.98 3.48 3.12
N GLN A 51 -5.38 3.38 4.39
CA GLN A 51 -6.79 3.27 4.76
C GLN A 51 -7.60 4.51 4.38
N SER A 52 -7.04 5.71 4.56
CA SER A 52 -7.72 6.97 4.18
C SER A 52 -7.91 7.06 2.67
N VAL A 53 -6.91 6.66 1.89
CA VAL A 53 -6.99 6.61 0.42
C VAL A 53 -7.99 5.56 -0.03
N GLN A 54 -7.97 4.34 0.52
CA GLN A 54 -8.96 3.31 0.19
C GLN A 54 -10.40 3.73 0.53
N ARG A 55 -10.61 4.42 1.66
CA ARG A 55 -11.93 4.97 2.03
C ARG A 55 -12.39 6.07 1.06
N ALA A 56 -11.46 6.92 0.61
CA ALA A 56 -11.75 7.96 -0.36
C ALA A 56 -11.99 7.40 -1.77
N PHE A 57 -11.30 6.31 -2.14
CA PHE A 57 -11.37 5.67 -3.45
C PHE A 57 -11.58 4.15 -3.33
N PRO A 58 -12.83 3.69 -3.09
CA PRO A 58 -13.12 2.26 -2.89
C PRO A 58 -12.79 1.36 -4.08
N LYS A 59 -12.68 1.94 -5.29
CA LYS A 59 -12.33 1.23 -6.53
C LYS A 59 -10.82 1.10 -6.75
N LEU A 60 -10.00 1.79 -5.95
CA LEU A 60 -8.54 1.75 -6.08
C LEU A 60 -8.00 0.43 -5.54
N ALA A 61 -7.40 -0.38 -6.40
CA ALA A 61 -6.89 -1.69 -5.98
C ALA A 61 -5.58 -1.54 -5.21
N VAL A 62 -5.49 -2.14 -4.02
CA VAL A 62 -4.24 -2.23 -3.26
C VAL A 62 -3.49 -3.50 -3.66
N VAL A 63 -2.28 -3.32 -4.19
CA VAL A 63 -1.41 -4.38 -4.69
C VAL A 63 -0.09 -4.32 -3.92
N GLY A 64 0.42 -5.48 -3.49
CA GLY A 64 1.71 -5.58 -2.81
C GLY A 64 2.79 -6.17 -3.71
N LEU A 65 3.93 -5.49 -3.78
CA LEU A 65 5.19 -6.02 -4.31
C LEU A 65 6.11 -6.30 -3.12
N VAL A 66 6.06 -7.56 -2.65
CA VAL A 66 6.71 -8.04 -1.44
C VAL A 66 7.56 -9.28 -1.76
N ASP A 67 8.55 -9.58 -0.92
CA ASP A 67 9.35 -10.80 -1.08
C ASP A 67 8.46 -12.05 -0.84
N TRP A 68 8.74 -13.16 -1.53
CA TRP A 68 7.99 -14.42 -1.39
C TRP A 68 8.34 -15.15 -0.08
N ASN A 69 7.91 -14.58 1.04
CA ASN A 69 8.10 -15.13 2.37
C ASN A 69 6.90 -14.77 3.28
N PRO A 70 6.76 -15.43 4.44
CA PRO A 70 5.66 -15.15 5.37
C PRO A 70 5.57 -13.68 5.83
N SER A 71 6.71 -13.00 5.98
CA SER A 71 6.76 -11.60 6.38
C SER A 71 6.15 -10.67 5.33
N GLY A 72 6.49 -10.87 4.05
CA GLY A 72 5.93 -10.11 2.93
C GLY A 72 4.41 -10.25 2.84
N VAL A 73 3.91 -11.48 2.99
CA VAL A 73 2.46 -11.74 3.05
C VAL A 73 1.80 -11.04 4.25
N ALA A 74 2.45 -11.05 5.41
CA ALA A 74 1.95 -10.38 6.61
C ALA A 74 1.89 -8.85 6.46
N ILE A 75 2.86 -8.24 5.75
CA ILE A 75 2.86 -6.81 5.41
C ILE A 75 1.65 -6.51 4.52
N LEU A 76 1.45 -7.27 3.44
CA LEU A 76 0.33 -7.06 2.53
C LEU A 76 -1.03 -7.23 3.23
N ALA A 77 -1.15 -8.22 4.12
CA ALA A 77 -2.36 -8.44 4.90
C ALA A 77 -2.71 -7.25 5.80
N GLN A 78 -1.71 -6.62 6.42
CA GLN A 78 -1.92 -5.43 7.27
C GLN A 78 -2.41 -4.21 6.47
N TYR A 79 -1.99 -4.06 5.22
CA TYR A 79 -2.48 -2.99 4.35
C TYR A 79 -3.88 -3.26 3.81
N ARG A 80 -4.19 -4.52 3.48
CA ARG A 80 -5.46 -4.89 2.86
C ARG A 80 -6.60 -5.05 3.87
N PHE A 81 -6.32 -5.67 5.01
CA PHE A 81 -7.33 -6.01 6.02
C PHE A 81 -7.21 -5.18 7.30
N GLY A 82 -6.16 -4.35 7.41
CA GLY A 82 -5.80 -3.70 8.66
C GLY A 82 -5.14 -4.68 9.65
N SER A 83 -4.76 -4.17 10.81
CA SER A 83 -4.54 -5.02 11.98
C SER A 83 -5.89 -5.61 12.38
N ARG A 84 -5.98 -6.92 12.56
CA ARG A 84 -7.09 -7.52 13.31
C ARG A 84 -7.08 -6.87 14.70
N ASP A 85 -7.92 -5.86 14.90
CA ASP A 85 -8.33 -5.54 16.25
C ASP A 85 -9.07 -6.78 16.74
N ALA A 86 -8.61 -7.35 17.85
CA ALA A 86 -9.35 -8.31 18.65
C ALA A 86 -10.59 -7.61 19.24
N ARG A 87 -11.54 -7.22 18.38
CA ARG A 87 -12.77 -6.54 18.78
C ARG A 87 -13.87 -6.78 17.75
N SER A 88 -14.38 -8.00 17.72
CA SER A 88 -15.76 -8.33 17.37
C SER A 88 -16.06 -9.80 17.68
N GLU A 89 -15.95 -10.18 18.95
CA GLU A 89 -16.84 -11.18 19.55
C GLU A 89 -17.46 -10.52 20.78
N ALA A 90 -18.64 -9.92 20.61
CA ALA A 90 -19.64 -9.61 21.63
C ALA A 90 -20.92 -9.12 20.92
#